data_AF-A0A0B7KBZ4-F1
#
_entry.id   AF-A0A0B7KBZ4-F1
#
_cell.length_a   1.000
_cell.length_b   1.000
_cell.length_c   1.000
_cell.angle_alpha   90.00
_cell.angle_beta   90.00
_cell.angle_gamma   90.00
#
_symmetry.space_group_name_H-M   'P 1'
#
loop_
_entity.id
_entity.type
_entity.pdbx_description
1 polymer ?
#
loop_
_entity_poly.entity_id
_entity_poly.type
_entity_poly.pdbx_seq_one_letter_code
_entity_poly.pdbx_strand_id
1 'polypeptide(L)'
;MRALSCSGNPSWQIGNLLLIGYAIWVVYLGLGYQLGQNPGLFVHMADFTELLSNEPSLLLPFFRTLKLLCVILSIYMVFLKSAILLEWIHIFALGSRRSAEFWAVYMTLGANIVFYTCVIMMESTSCTPFAYNWDKQIEGHCNVFNSPLIGIVTSSFNLATDVVIFIIPQKVVFSLQMSTHKKLGVSVVFAIGIVGIIAAAVRTTYMIRLMLAIEEDMTV
;
A
#
# COMPACT_ATOMS: atom_id res chain seq x y z
N MET A 1 17.05 7.72 31.88
CA MET A 1 18.08 6.87 31.27
C MET A 1 17.87 5.43 31.74
N ARG A 2 17.32 4.56 30.89
CA ARG A 2 17.49 3.10 30.95
C ARG A 2 17.20 2.60 29.54
N ALA A 3 18.26 2.08 28.93
CA ALA A 3 18.28 1.56 27.57
C ALA A 3 17.28 0.41 27.43
N LEU A 4 16.40 0.51 26.43
CA LEU A 4 15.83 -0.68 25.81
C LEU A 4 16.98 -1.35 25.06
N SER A 5 17.63 -2.30 25.73
CA SER A 5 18.49 -3.29 25.11
C SER A 5 17.62 -4.14 24.19
N CYS A 6 17.62 -3.83 22.89
CA CYS A 6 17.35 -4.81 21.85
C CYS A 6 18.71 -5.23 21.29
N SER A 7 19.08 -6.48 21.57
CA SER A 7 20.26 -7.12 21.03
C SER A 7 20.13 -7.23 19.51
N GLY A 8 20.99 -6.53 18.78
CA GLY A 8 21.05 -6.53 17.33
C GLY A 8 21.30 -5.12 16.83
N ASN A 9 22.38 -4.93 16.07
CA ASN A 9 22.69 -3.64 15.48
C ASN A 9 21.51 -3.20 14.58
N PRO A 10 20.75 -2.13 14.92
CA PRO A 10 19.47 -1.82 14.27
C PRO A 10 19.61 -1.51 12.77
N SER A 11 20.80 -1.10 12.33
CA SER A 11 21.14 -0.93 10.92
C SER A 11 20.94 -2.21 10.09
N TRP A 12 21.27 -3.38 10.64
CA TRP A 12 21.08 -4.66 9.95
C TRP A 12 19.61 -5.07 9.84
N GLN A 13 18.80 -4.72 10.85
CA GLN A 13 17.38 -5.01 10.84
C GLN A 13 16.64 -4.18 9.78
N ILE A 14 16.99 -2.90 9.64
CA ILE A 14 16.39 -2.02 8.63
C ILE A 14 16.79 -2.48 7.22
N GLY A 15 18.07 -2.81 7.01
CA GLY A 15 18.55 -3.37 5.74
C GLY A 15 17.80 -4.63 5.33
N ASN A 16 17.56 -5.56 6.26
CA ASN A 16 16.81 -6.79 5.98
C ASN A 16 15.35 -6.52 5.58
N LEU A 17 14.68 -5.57 6.24
CA LEU A 17 13.30 -5.19 5.89
C LEU A 17 13.21 -4.56 4.49
N LEU A 18 14.18 -3.72 4.12
CA LEU A 18 14.25 -3.13 2.78
C LEU A 18 14.49 -4.20 1.71
N LEU A 19 15.38 -5.16 1.97
CA LEU A 19 15.64 -6.27 1.05
C LEU A 19 14.40 -7.15 0.85
N ILE A 20 13.69 -7.47 1.94
CA ILE A 20 12.42 -8.20 1.88
C ILE A 20 11.39 -7.41 1.07
N GLY A 21 11.22 -6.12 1.37
CA GLY A 21 10.31 -5.24 0.62
C GLY A 21 10.64 -5.18 -0.88
N TYR A 22 11.92 -5.05 -1.22
CA TYR A 22 12.39 -5.04 -2.61
C TYR A 22 12.12 -6.36 -3.32
N ALA A 23 12.38 -7.50 -2.67
CA ALA A 23 12.07 -8.82 -3.23
C ALA A 23 10.57 -8.97 -3.51
N ILE A 24 9.71 -8.52 -2.59
CA ILE A 24 8.25 -8.53 -2.78
C ILE A 24 7.83 -7.63 -3.95
N TRP A 25 8.45 -6.45 -4.10
CA TRP A 25 8.19 -5.56 -5.22
C TRP A 25 8.60 -6.17 -6.57
N VAL A 26 9.71 -6.90 -6.62
CA VAL A 26 10.11 -7.65 -7.83
C VAL A 26 9.08 -8.72 -8.19
N VAL A 27 8.56 -9.45 -7.20
CA VAL A 27 7.47 -10.43 -7.42
C VAL A 27 6.22 -9.74 -7.95
N TYR A 28 5.85 -8.59 -7.38
CA TYR A 28 4.72 -7.78 -7.84
C TYR A 28 4.88 -7.38 -9.31
N LEU A 29 6.06 -6.91 -9.72
CA LEU A 29 6.34 -6.59 -11.12
C LEU A 29 6.25 -7.81 -12.04
N GLY A 30 6.74 -8.97 -11.60
CA GLY A 30 6.64 -10.22 -12.36
C GLY A 30 5.20 -10.62 -12.63
N LEU A 31 4.33 -10.53 -11.61
CA LEU A 31 2.89 -10.81 -11.76
C LEU A 31 2.18 -9.75 -12.61
N GLY A 32 2.57 -8.47 -12.47
CA GLY A 32 2.04 -7.39 -13.29
C GLY A 32 2.41 -7.57 -14.77
N TYR A 33 3.63 -8.04 -15.05
CA TYR A 33 4.06 -8.39 -16.39
C TYR A 33 3.23 -9.56 -16.96
N GLN A 34 2.99 -10.61 -16.17
CA GLN A 34 2.10 -11.72 -16.59
C GLN A 34 0.69 -11.23 -16.92
N LEU A 35 0.16 -10.30 -16.12
CA LEU A 35 -1.15 -9.70 -16.38
C LEU A 35 -1.16 -8.87 -17.66
N GLY A 36 -0.06 -8.20 -18.00
CA GLY A 36 0.08 -7.43 -19.24
C GLY A 36 0.32 -8.28 -20.49
N GLN A 37 0.86 -9.48 -20.34
CA GLN A 37 0.98 -10.45 -21.44
C GLN A 37 -0.36 -11.12 -21.77
N ASN A 38 -1.23 -11.28 -20.76
CA ASN A 38 -2.63 -11.61 -21.00
C ASN A 38 -3.34 -10.34 -21.52
N PRO A 39 -4.29 -10.44 -22.45
CA PRO A 39 -4.91 -9.27 -23.13
C PRO A 39 -5.77 -8.37 -22.23
N GLY A 40 -5.58 -8.35 -20.91
CA GLY A 40 -6.45 -7.65 -19.96
C GLY A 40 -6.00 -6.26 -19.50
N LEU A 41 -4.72 -5.88 -19.65
CA LEU A 41 -4.19 -4.64 -19.01
C LEU A 41 -4.33 -3.36 -19.86
N PHE A 42 -4.54 -3.48 -21.18
CA PHE A 42 -4.60 -2.33 -22.11
C PHE A 42 -5.81 -2.34 -23.05
N VAL A 43 -6.72 -3.29 -22.86
CA VAL A 43 -7.93 -3.43 -23.67
C VAL A 43 -9.05 -2.65 -23.01
N HIS A 44 -9.86 -1.95 -23.80
CA HIS A 44 -11.00 -1.19 -23.28
C HIS A 44 -11.98 -2.16 -22.59
N MET A 45 -12.67 -1.70 -21.54
CA MET A 45 -13.53 -2.58 -20.72
C MET A 45 -14.61 -3.32 -21.55
N ALA A 46 -15.06 -2.71 -22.66
CA ALA A 46 -16.01 -3.29 -23.61
C ALA A 46 -15.39 -4.47 -24.37
N ASP A 47 -14.26 -4.26 -25.04
CA ASP A 47 -13.51 -5.27 -25.77
C ASP A 47 -13.03 -6.40 -24.84
N PHE A 48 -12.71 -6.08 -23.58
CA PHE A 48 -12.30 -7.06 -22.59
C PHE A 48 -13.44 -8.04 -22.25
N THR A 49 -14.67 -7.53 -22.15
CA THR A 49 -15.85 -8.35 -21.89
C THR A 49 -16.15 -9.26 -23.08
N GLU A 50 -15.92 -8.78 -24.31
CA GLU A 50 -16.05 -9.56 -25.54
C GLU A 50 -14.97 -10.65 -25.67
N LEU A 51 -13.72 -10.34 -25.32
CA LEU A 51 -12.65 -11.34 -25.27
C LEU A 51 -12.94 -12.45 -24.24
N LEU A 52 -13.47 -12.08 -23.07
CA LEU A 52 -13.87 -13.04 -22.05
C LEU A 52 -15.09 -13.87 -22.44
N SER A 53 -16.01 -13.35 -23.27
CA SER A 53 -17.16 -14.12 -23.76
C SER A 53 -16.74 -15.16 -24.81
N ASN A 54 -15.77 -14.82 -25.65
CA ASN A 54 -15.23 -15.73 -26.67
C ASN A 54 -14.30 -16.79 -26.08
N GLU A 55 -13.46 -16.46 -25.08
CA GLU A 55 -12.47 -17.37 -24.51
C GLU A 55 -12.54 -17.41 -22.96
N PRO A 56 -13.49 -18.15 -22.37
CA PRO A 56 -13.73 -18.16 -20.92
C PRO A 56 -12.58 -18.77 -20.12
N SER A 57 -11.67 -19.55 -20.74
CA SER A 57 -10.49 -20.12 -20.06
C SER A 57 -9.50 -19.07 -19.56
N LEU A 58 -9.55 -17.83 -20.08
CA LEU A 58 -8.69 -16.73 -19.64
C LEU A 58 -9.19 -16.07 -18.34
N LEU A 59 -10.46 -16.29 -17.98
CA LEU A 59 -11.12 -15.63 -16.86
C LEU A 59 -10.49 -16.00 -15.51
N LEU A 60 -10.25 -17.30 -15.31
CA LEU A 60 -9.65 -17.85 -14.08
C LEU A 60 -8.22 -17.32 -13.82
N PRO A 61 -7.24 -17.41 -14.75
CA PRO A 61 -5.90 -16.90 -14.52
C PRO A 61 -5.88 -15.37 -14.37
N PHE A 62 -6.77 -14.64 -15.04
CA PHE A 62 -6.89 -13.19 -14.90
C PHE A 62 -7.31 -12.79 -13.47
N PHE A 63 -8.44 -13.33 -12.98
CA PHE A 63 -8.91 -13.01 -11.63
C PHE A 63 -7.97 -13.51 -10.53
N ARG A 64 -7.34 -14.66 -10.73
CA ARG A 64 -6.30 -15.17 -9.82
C ARG A 64 -5.11 -14.21 -9.73
N THR A 65 -4.57 -13.79 -10.86
CA THR A 65 -3.41 -12.87 -10.89
C THR A 65 -3.75 -11.51 -10.31
N LEU A 66 -4.93 -10.96 -10.60
CA LEU A 66 -5.40 -9.71 -9.99
C LEU A 66 -5.49 -9.80 -8.46
N LYS A 67 -6.09 -10.88 -7.94
CA LYS A 67 -6.19 -11.07 -6.49
C LYS A 67 -4.82 -11.23 -5.83
N LEU A 68 -3.90 -11.98 -6.45
CA LEU A 68 -2.53 -12.11 -5.96
C LEU A 68 -1.80 -10.76 -5.96
N LEU A 69 -1.98 -9.94 -7.00
CA LEU A 69 -1.40 -8.60 -7.08
C LEU A 69 -1.87 -7.69 -5.94
N CYS A 70 -3.17 -7.70 -5.60
CA CYS A 70 -3.70 -6.91 -4.48
C CYS A 70 -3.08 -7.34 -3.14
N VAL A 71 -3.07 -8.65 -2.85
CA VAL A 71 -2.52 -9.17 -1.59
C VAL A 71 -1.02 -8.87 -1.48
N ILE A 72 -0.25 -9.08 -2.55
CA ILE A 72 1.19 -8.80 -2.56
C ILE A 72 1.46 -7.31 -2.39
N LEU A 73 0.64 -6.44 -3.00
CA LEU A 73 0.74 -4.99 -2.81
C LEU A 73 0.48 -4.60 -1.34
N SER A 74 -0.53 -5.19 -0.71
CA SER A 74 -0.83 -4.98 0.71
C SER A 74 0.35 -5.39 1.61
N ILE A 75 0.95 -6.55 1.35
CA ILE A 75 2.13 -7.03 2.08
C ILE A 75 3.32 -6.07 1.87
N TYR A 76 3.60 -5.70 0.62
CA TYR A 76 4.68 -4.76 0.28
C TYR A 76 4.56 -3.44 1.04
N MET A 77 3.36 -2.87 1.13
CA MET A 77 3.12 -1.60 1.81
C MET A 77 3.43 -1.64 3.31
N VAL A 78 3.24 -2.79 3.97
CA VAL A 78 3.62 -2.98 5.38
C VAL A 78 5.12 -2.84 5.54
N PHE A 79 5.89 -3.58 4.74
CA PHE A 79 7.35 -3.59 4.83
C PHE A 79 7.94 -2.22 4.45
N LEU A 80 7.43 -1.60 3.38
CA LEU A 80 7.91 -0.30 2.91
C LEU A 80 7.70 0.77 3.98
N LYS A 81 6.49 0.91 4.51
CA LYS A 81 6.17 1.96 5.50
C LYS A 81 6.87 1.73 6.82
N SER A 82 6.97 0.47 7.25
CA SER A 82 7.73 0.11 8.44
C SER A 82 9.21 0.46 8.30
N ALA A 83 9.82 0.17 7.14
CA ALA A 83 11.23 0.51 6.89
C ALA A 83 11.46 2.03 6.90
N ILE A 84 10.57 2.81 6.26
CA ILE A 84 10.66 4.28 6.27
C ILE A 84 10.56 4.81 7.71
N LEU A 85 9.56 4.37 8.48
CA LEU A 85 9.38 4.81 9.86
C LEU A 85 10.59 4.47 10.75
N LEU A 86 11.21 3.30 10.57
CA LEU A 86 12.40 2.89 11.32
C LEU A 86 13.64 3.71 10.93
N GLU A 87 13.84 3.98 9.63
CA GLU A 87 14.90 4.89 9.17
C GLU A 87 14.77 6.26 9.80
N TRP A 88 13.55 6.73 10.03
CA TRP A 88 13.34 8.05 10.61
C TRP A 88 13.68 8.13 12.09
N ILE A 89 13.37 7.07 12.84
CA ILE A 89 13.85 6.94 14.23
C ILE A 89 15.38 7.00 14.25
N HIS A 90 16.02 6.32 13.30
CA HIS A 90 17.48 6.23 13.21
C HIS A 90 18.13 7.57 12.79
N ILE A 91 17.68 8.17 11.69
CA ILE A 91 18.23 9.41 11.12
C ILE A 91 18.04 10.61 12.06
N PHE A 92 16.83 10.78 12.60
CA PHE A 92 16.54 11.90 13.48
C PHE A 92 16.91 11.62 14.94
N ALA A 93 17.44 10.42 15.21
CA ALA A 93 17.80 9.95 16.55
C ALA A 93 16.74 10.34 17.58
N LEU A 94 15.47 9.99 17.29
CA LEU A 94 14.31 10.27 18.14
C LEU A 94 14.43 9.49 19.46
N GLY A 95 15.36 9.91 20.32
CA GLY A 95 15.73 9.20 21.55
C GLY A 95 14.96 9.68 22.77
N SER A 96 14.23 10.79 22.65
CA SER A 96 13.42 11.33 23.74
C SER A 96 11.99 10.78 23.67
N ARG A 97 11.69 9.82 24.56
CA ARG A 97 10.33 9.26 24.80
C ARG A 97 9.28 10.32 25.18
N ARG A 98 9.69 11.56 25.40
CA ARG A 98 8.83 12.73 25.70
C ARG A 98 8.44 13.54 24.46
N SER A 99 9.05 13.28 23.30
CA SER A 99 8.75 14.00 22.06
C SER A 99 7.46 13.47 21.42
N ALA A 100 6.63 14.36 20.88
CA ALA A 100 5.38 13.99 20.21
C ALA A 100 5.66 13.20 18.92
N GLU A 101 6.79 13.48 18.28
CA GLU A 101 7.30 12.86 17.07
C GLU A 101 7.60 11.38 17.30
N PHE A 102 8.21 11.03 18.44
CA PHE A 102 8.45 9.64 18.80
C PHE A 102 7.15 8.84 18.89
N TRP A 103 6.14 9.37 19.58
CA TRP A 103 4.83 8.71 19.68
C TRP A 103 4.11 8.65 18.34
N ALA A 104 4.20 9.69 17.52
CA ALA A 104 3.60 9.70 16.18
C ALA A 104 4.17 8.58 15.30
N VAL A 105 5.48 8.34 15.32
CA VAL A 105 6.12 7.26 14.56
C VAL A 105 5.63 5.88 15.05
N TYR A 106 5.67 5.62 16.36
CA TYR A 106 5.24 4.33 16.91
C TYR A 106 3.75 4.06 16.70
N MET A 107 2.89 5.08 16.84
CA MET A 107 1.46 4.97 16.57
C MET A 107 1.20 4.69 15.08
N THR A 108 1.92 5.36 14.19
CA THR A 108 1.80 5.13 12.74
C THR A 108 2.28 3.73 12.35
N LEU A 109 3.37 3.25 12.97
CA LEU A 109 3.89 1.90 12.76
C LEU A 109 2.87 0.84 13.22
N GLY A 110 2.34 0.98 14.44
CA GLY A 110 1.32 0.08 14.96
C GLY A 110 0.04 0.09 14.12
N ALA A 111 -0.44 1.28 13.76
CA ALA A 111 -1.62 1.43 12.90
C ALA A 111 -1.41 0.78 11.52
N ASN A 112 -0.22 0.95 10.93
CA ASN A 112 0.12 0.34 9.64
C ASN A 112 0.06 -1.19 9.69
N ILE A 113 0.71 -1.80 10.69
CA ILE A 113 0.75 -3.26 10.85
C ILE A 113 -0.66 -3.81 11.07
N VAL A 114 -1.41 -3.22 12.00
CA VAL A 114 -2.78 -3.67 12.32
C VAL A 114 -3.68 -3.54 11.10
N PHE A 115 -3.68 -2.37 10.45
CA PHE A 115 -4.55 -2.10 9.31
C PHE A 115 -4.33 -3.08 8.16
N TYR A 116 -3.08 -3.27 7.71
CA TYR A 116 -2.80 -4.16 6.60
C TYR A 116 -2.97 -5.63 6.96
N THR A 117 -2.76 -6.02 8.22
CA THR A 117 -3.11 -7.37 8.68
C THR A 117 -4.62 -7.61 8.53
N CYS A 118 -5.45 -6.65 8.93
CA CYS A 118 -6.89 -6.73 8.73
C CYS A 118 -7.25 -6.79 7.23
N VAL A 119 -6.66 -5.93 6.40
CA VAL A 119 -6.91 -5.92 4.94
C VAL A 119 -6.56 -7.26 4.31
N ILE A 120 -5.39 -7.82 4.59
CA ILE A 120 -4.96 -9.11 4.04
C ILE A 120 -5.94 -10.22 4.44
N MET A 121 -6.38 -10.24 5.70
CA MET A 121 -7.36 -11.21 6.18
C MET A 121 -8.70 -11.03 5.46
N MET A 122 -9.21 -9.81 5.36
CA MET A 122 -10.46 -9.51 4.68
C MET A 122 -10.42 -9.86 3.20
N GLU A 123 -9.34 -9.51 2.49
CA GLU A 123 -9.14 -9.84 1.07
C GLU A 123 -9.05 -11.35 0.84
N SER A 124 -8.42 -12.08 1.76
CA SER A 124 -8.30 -13.54 1.69
C SER A 124 -9.64 -14.23 1.97
N THR A 125 -10.40 -13.76 2.95
CA THR A 125 -11.68 -14.38 3.37
C THR A 125 -12.91 -13.66 2.82
N SER A 126 -12.78 -12.95 1.70
CA SER A 126 -13.87 -12.16 1.12
C SER A 126 -15.04 -13.00 0.59
N CYS A 127 -14.78 -14.25 0.18
CA CYS A 127 -15.77 -15.10 -0.49
C CYS A 127 -15.83 -16.52 0.10
N THR A 128 -17.03 -17.10 0.05
CA THR A 128 -17.39 -18.45 0.52
C THR A 128 -18.04 -19.23 -0.63
N PRO A 129 -17.46 -20.36 -1.07
CA PRO A 129 -16.20 -20.98 -0.62
C PRO A 129 -14.94 -20.17 -1.02
N PHE A 130 -13.80 -20.38 -0.35
CA PHE A 130 -12.56 -19.62 -0.58
C PHE A 130 -12.10 -19.60 -2.04
N ALA A 131 -12.34 -20.69 -2.78
CA ALA A 131 -12.05 -20.78 -4.21
C ALA A 131 -12.80 -19.73 -5.05
N TYR A 132 -13.97 -19.25 -4.57
CA TYR A 132 -14.78 -18.24 -5.25
C TYR A 132 -14.11 -16.86 -5.29
N ASN A 133 -13.01 -16.67 -4.55
CA ASN A 133 -12.22 -15.44 -4.63
C ASN A 133 -11.59 -15.23 -6.02
N TRP A 134 -11.16 -16.30 -6.67
CA TRP A 134 -10.51 -16.25 -7.98
C TRP A 134 -11.23 -17.08 -9.05
N ASP A 135 -12.01 -18.09 -8.65
CA ASP A 135 -12.84 -18.90 -9.55
C ASP A 135 -14.29 -18.43 -9.46
N LYS A 136 -14.71 -17.59 -10.41
CA LYS A 136 -16.08 -17.08 -10.47
C LYS A 136 -17.06 -18.04 -11.15
N GLN A 137 -16.61 -19.23 -11.56
CA GLN A 137 -17.44 -20.22 -12.24
C GLN A 137 -18.16 -21.16 -11.26
N ILE A 138 -17.69 -21.24 -10.01
CA ILE A 138 -18.34 -22.03 -8.96
C ILE A 138 -19.45 -21.22 -8.28
N GLU A 139 -20.46 -21.91 -7.76
CA GLU A 139 -21.47 -21.27 -6.92
C GLU A 139 -20.85 -20.79 -5.60
N GLY A 140 -21.04 -19.52 -5.30
CA GLY A 140 -20.50 -18.89 -4.11
C GLY A 140 -21.08 -17.51 -3.93
N HIS A 141 -20.90 -16.98 -2.72
CA HIS A 141 -21.22 -15.59 -2.43
C HIS A 141 -19.98 -14.91 -1.85
N CYS A 142 -19.90 -13.60 -2.05
CA CYS A 142 -18.91 -12.77 -1.39
C CYS A 142 -19.61 -11.88 -0.37
N ASN A 143 -18.92 -11.61 0.72
CA ASN A 143 -19.44 -10.83 1.83
C ASN A 143 -19.63 -9.36 1.38
N VAL A 144 -20.47 -8.61 2.11
CA VAL A 144 -20.78 -7.18 1.86
C VAL A 144 -19.53 -6.28 1.75
N PHE A 145 -18.39 -6.73 2.28
CA PHE A 145 -17.07 -6.12 2.03
C PHE A 145 -16.59 -6.43 0.61
N ASN A 146 -17.27 -5.83 -0.36
CA ASN A 146 -16.97 -5.98 -1.77
C ASN A 146 -15.56 -5.40 -2.07
N SER A 147 -14.81 -6.06 -2.97
CA SER A 147 -13.42 -5.68 -3.35
C SER A 147 -13.20 -4.19 -3.64
N PRO A 148 -14.16 -3.44 -4.24
CA PRO A 148 -14.04 -2.01 -4.46
C PRO A 148 -13.90 -1.22 -3.15
N LEU A 149 -14.79 -1.43 -2.17
CA LEU A 149 -14.82 -0.68 -0.91
C LEU A 149 -13.51 -0.85 -0.13
N ILE A 150 -12.99 -2.09 -0.06
CA ILE A 150 -11.68 -2.38 0.54
C ILE A 150 -10.59 -1.57 -0.16
N GLY A 151 -10.65 -1.45 -1.49
CA GLY A 151 -9.72 -0.63 -2.28
C GLY A 151 -9.77 0.86 -1.94
N ILE A 152 -10.95 1.46 -1.76
CA ILE A 152 -11.08 2.86 -1.32
C ILE A 152 -10.53 3.05 0.09
N VAL A 153 -10.91 2.20 1.03
CA VAL A 153 -10.47 2.30 2.43
C VAL A 153 -8.96 2.18 2.50
N THR A 154 -8.38 1.21 1.78
CA THR A 154 -6.94 1.01 1.69
C THR A 154 -6.23 2.20 1.05
N SER A 155 -6.77 2.74 -0.05
CA SER A 155 -6.17 3.91 -0.73
C SER A 155 -6.23 5.16 0.14
N SER A 156 -7.34 5.39 0.84
CA SER A 156 -7.53 6.52 1.75
C SER A 156 -6.60 6.42 2.96
N PHE A 157 -6.49 5.23 3.57
CA PHE A 157 -5.55 4.98 4.65
C PHE A 157 -4.10 5.16 4.18
N ASN A 158 -3.77 4.71 2.97
CA ASN A 158 -2.45 4.85 2.39
C ASN A 158 -2.08 6.33 2.23
N LEU A 159 -2.98 7.13 1.65
CA LEU A 159 -2.82 8.58 1.52
C LEU A 159 -2.65 9.27 2.89
N ALA A 160 -3.52 8.96 3.85
CA ALA A 160 -3.45 9.55 5.19
C ALA A 160 -2.12 9.25 5.88
N THR A 161 -1.66 8.00 5.81
CA THR A 161 -0.39 7.60 6.41
C THR A 161 0.82 8.18 5.68
N ASP A 162 0.76 8.36 4.36
CA ASP A 162 1.84 9.04 3.59
C ASP A 162 2.00 10.50 4.02
N VAL A 163 0.88 11.20 4.24
CA VAL A 163 0.87 12.58 4.77
C VAL A 163 1.44 12.63 6.19
N VAL A 164 1.03 11.72 7.06
CA VAL A 164 1.53 11.65 8.45
C VAL A 164 3.03 11.40 8.47
N ILE A 165 3.49 10.40 7.71
CA ILE A 165 4.92 10.12 7.54
C ILE A 165 5.59 11.41 7.09
N PHE A 166 5.17 12.01 5.98
CA PHE A 166 5.77 13.25 5.44
C PHE A 166 5.84 14.44 6.40
N ILE A 167 4.89 14.59 7.34
CA ILE A 167 4.86 15.72 8.29
C ILE A 167 5.83 15.52 9.47
N ILE A 168 6.13 14.27 9.85
CA ILE A 168 7.00 13.99 11.00
C ILE A 168 8.44 14.57 10.86
N PRO A 169 9.14 14.62 9.70
CA PRO A 169 10.56 14.97 9.62
C PRO A 169 10.76 16.48 9.44
N GLN A 170 10.09 17.17 8.50
CA GLN A 170 9.07 18.11 8.90
C GLN A 170 9.53 19.10 9.96
N LYS A 171 8.87 18.91 11.10
CA LYS A 171 9.09 19.63 12.34
C LYS A 171 10.54 19.54 12.82
N VAL A 172 11.19 18.38 12.68
CA VAL A 172 12.59 18.16 13.10
C VAL A 172 13.56 18.94 12.21
N VAL A 173 13.37 18.90 10.88
CA VAL A 173 14.21 19.58 9.89
C VAL A 173 14.11 21.09 10.05
N PHE A 174 12.92 21.64 10.31
CA PHE A 174 12.77 23.07 10.58
C PHE A 174 13.44 23.51 11.88
N SER A 175 13.57 22.61 12.85
CA SER A 175 14.26 22.89 14.11
C SER A 175 15.79 22.77 14.01
N LEU A 176 16.33 22.16 12.94
CA LEU A 176 17.74 21.77 12.88
C LEU A 176 18.53 22.69 11.93
N GLN A 177 19.48 23.45 12.49
CA GLN A 177 20.33 24.39 11.74
C GLN A 177 21.37 23.66 10.86
N MET A 178 20.97 23.27 9.65
CA MET A 178 21.85 22.58 8.68
C MET A 178 22.51 23.53 7.67
N SER A 179 23.67 23.12 7.13
CA SER A 179 24.36 23.80 6.03
C SER A 179 23.56 23.70 4.71
N THR A 180 23.72 24.71 3.84
CA THR A 180 22.93 24.87 2.59
C THR A 180 22.98 23.64 1.67
N HIS A 181 24.12 22.97 1.57
CA HIS A 181 24.27 21.74 0.76
C HIS A 181 23.43 20.57 1.30
N LYS A 182 23.38 20.37 2.62
CA LYS A 182 22.55 19.33 3.24
C LYS A 182 21.06 19.67 3.12
N LYS A 183 20.73 20.96 3.27
CA LYS A 183 19.37 21.47 3.09
C LYS A 183 18.84 21.22 1.68
N LEU A 184 19.67 21.35 0.66
CA LEU A 184 19.29 21.07 -0.73
C LEU A 184 18.97 19.59 -0.96
N GLY A 185 19.82 18.67 -0.50
CA GLY A 185 19.56 17.23 -0.63
C GLY A 185 18.27 16.80 0.06
N VAL A 186 18.03 17.31 1.27
CA VAL A 186 16.80 17.08 2.03
C VAL A 186 15.57 17.65 1.28
N SER A 187 15.68 18.84 0.70
CA SER A 187 14.60 19.46 -0.08
C SER A 187 14.19 18.63 -1.30
N VAL A 188 15.13 17.99 -1.99
CA VAL A 188 14.85 17.16 -3.16
C VAL A 188 14.06 15.90 -2.76
N VAL A 189 14.49 15.21 -1.69
CA VAL A 189 13.77 14.04 -1.17
C VAL A 189 12.34 14.41 -0.77
N PHE A 190 12.15 15.58 -0.17
CA PHE A 190 10.82 16.07 0.16
C PHE A 190 9.96 16.41 -1.04
N ALA A 191 10.52 17.02 -2.09
CA ALA A 191 9.77 17.30 -3.30
C ALA A 191 9.21 16.01 -3.93
N ILE A 192 10.02 14.94 -3.96
CA ILE A 192 9.58 13.63 -4.45
C ILE A 192 8.44 13.08 -3.59
N GLY A 193 8.53 13.21 -2.26
CA GLY A 193 7.45 12.82 -1.35
C GLY A 193 6.13 13.54 -1.59
N ILE A 194 6.17 14.87 -1.84
CA ILE A 194 4.97 15.67 -2.14
C ILE A 194 4.31 15.19 -3.43
N VAL A 195 5.10 14.94 -4.48
CA VAL A 195 4.57 14.42 -5.76
C VAL A 195 3.88 13.08 -5.55
N GLY A 196 4.47 12.19 -4.74
CA GLY A 196 3.86 10.91 -4.37
C GLY A 196 2.50 11.07 -3.67
N ILE A 197 2.40 12.00 -2.71
CA ILE A 197 1.14 12.30 -2.00
C ILE A 197 0.08 12.84 -2.96
N ILE A 198 0.45 13.74 -3.87
CA ILE A 198 -0.48 14.29 -4.87
C ILE A 198 -0.99 13.16 -5.77
N ALA A 199 -0.11 12.30 -6.27
CA ALA A 199 -0.50 11.17 -7.09
C ALA A 199 -1.47 10.22 -6.35
N ALA A 200 -1.19 9.93 -5.06
CA ALA A 200 -2.06 9.13 -4.22
C ALA A 200 -3.44 9.78 -3.98
N ALA A 201 -3.48 11.11 -3.80
CA ALA A 201 -4.71 11.86 -3.61
C ALA A 201 -5.59 11.87 -4.87
N VAL A 202 -4.97 12.09 -6.02
CA VAL A 202 -5.63 12.01 -7.33
C VAL A 202 -6.22 10.62 -7.54
N ARG A 203 -5.41 9.57 -7.36
CA ARG A 203 -5.86 8.17 -7.46
C ARG A 203 -7.07 7.88 -6.57
N THR A 204 -7.01 8.30 -5.31
CA THR A 204 -8.08 8.04 -4.33
C THR A 204 -9.38 8.75 -4.72
N THR A 205 -9.27 9.99 -5.22
CA THR A 205 -10.42 10.76 -5.68
C THR A 205 -11.10 10.12 -6.88
N TYR A 206 -10.33 9.65 -7.87
CA TYR A 206 -10.89 8.94 -9.02
C TYR A 206 -11.57 7.63 -8.62
N MET A 207 -10.98 6.86 -7.69
CA MET A 207 -11.61 5.63 -7.18
C MET A 207 -12.95 5.89 -6.49
N ILE A 208 -13.04 6.95 -5.67
CA ILE A 208 -14.30 7.34 -5.00
C ILE A 208 -15.35 7.78 -6.04
N ARG A 209 -14.95 8.62 -7.01
CA ARG A 209 -15.86 9.09 -8.07
C ARG A 209 -16.42 7.92 -8.89
N LEU A 210 -15.56 6.96 -9.23
CA LEU A 210 -15.98 5.76 -9.96
C LEU A 210 -17.00 4.94 -9.18
N MET A 211 -16.79 4.73 -7.88
CA MET A 211 -17.74 3.96 -7.08
C MET A 211 -19.09 4.65 -6.89
N LEU A 212 -19.09 5.97 -6.71
CA LEU A 212 -20.35 6.72 -6.60
C LEU A 212 -21.14 6.65 -7.91
N ALA A 213 -20.47 6.68 -9.07
CA ALA A 213 -21.13 6.52 -10.37
C ALA A 213 -21.77 5.13 -10.52
N ILE A 214 -21.08 4.06 -10.07
CA ILE A 214 -21.60 2.69 -10.11
C ILE A 214 -22.81 2.51 -9.19
N GLU A 215 -22.79 3.13 -8.00
CA GLU A 215 -23.93 3.08 -7.08
C GLU A 215 -25.15 3.79 -7.67
N GLU A 216 -24.95 4.93 -8.33
CA GLU A 216 -26.02 5.69 -8.99
C GLU A 216 -26.67 4.86 -10.12
N ASP A 217 -25.89 4.20 -10.96
CA ASP A 217 -26.38 3.31 -12.03
C ASP A 217 -27.21 2.11 -11.51
N MET A 218 -26.95 1.64 -10.28
CA MET A 218 -27.67 0.50 -9.69
C MET A 218 -29.01 0.90 -9.04
N THR A 219 -29.22 2.21 -8.83
CA THR A 219 -30.44 2.74 -8.21
C THR A 219 -31.53 3.16 -9.22
N VAL A 220 -31.23 3.10 -10.52
CA VAL A 220 -32.15 3.40 -11.63
C VAL A 220 -32.62 2.10 -12.27
#